data_AF-A0A972TIW1-F1
#
_entry.id   AF-A0A972TIW1-F1
#
_cell.length_a   1.000
_cell.length_b   1.000
_cell.length_c   1.000
_cell.angle_alpha   90.00
_cell.angle_beta   90.00
_cell.angle_gamma   90.00
#
_symmetry.space_group_name_H-M   'P 1'
#
loop_
_entity.id
_entity.type
_entity.pdbx_description
1 polymer ?
#
loop_
_entity_poly.entity_id
_entity_poly.type
_entity_poly.pdbx_seq_one_letter_code
_entity_poly.pdbx_strand_id
1 'polypeptide(L)'
;MKMQMNFSDGLRNGFYKKWTPEGKLILKQIYVRNTKISNRLYARMENKELSAQDIIKIKNAAVRRICLEELGYARFLSQVEHKVIDRDGEYELIKIDWHKREEPMHLLKVKCPSTGAYYTLRVPPHMKTAKQAVAWTFHMKKSEYNPIDEA
;
A
#
# COMPACT_ATOMS: atom_id res chain seq x y z
N MET A 1 9.82 15.35 34.18
CA MET A 1 9.89 15.27 32.70
C MET A 1 8.53 14.81 32.18
N LYS A 2 7.93 15.52 31.20
CA LYS A 2 6.58 15.21 30.70
C LYS A 2 6.64 14.68 29.27
N MET A 3 5.75 13.76 28.91
CA MET A 3 5.66 13.19 27.56
C MET A 3 4.20 13.03 27.13
N GLN A 4 3.95 13.15 25.83
CA GLN A 4 2.67 12.88 25.17
C GLN A 4 2.93 11.94 24.00
N MET A 5 2.12 10.91 23.87
CA MET A 5 2.22 9.94 22.80
C MET A 5 0.84 9.43 22.45
N ASN A 6 0.58 9.36 21.14
CA ASN A 6 -0.66 8.85 20.59
C ASN A 6 -0.44 7.43 20.06
N PHE A 7 -1.44 6.58 20.22
CA PHE A 7 -1.43 5.19 19.76
C PHE A 7 -2.70 4.87 18.96
N SER A 8 -2.57 3.96 17.99
CA SER A 8 -3.67 3.29 17.28
C SER A 8 -3.29 1.83 17.13
N ASP A 9 -4.19 0.93 17.51
CA ASP A 9 -3.97 -0.53 17.43
C ASP A 9 -2.68 -1.00 18.14
N GLY A 10 -2.36 -0.38 19.28
CA GLY A 10 -1.14 -0.67 20.04
C GLY A 10 0.15 -0.12 19.43
N LEU A 11 0.09 0.54 18.27
CA LEU A 11 1.24 1.14 17.59
C LEU A 11 1.25 2.66 17.80
N ARG A 12 2.44 3.26 17.89
CA ARG A 12 2.56 4.73 17.91
C ARG A 12 2.00 5.29 16.62
N ASN A 13 1.02 6.18 16.76
CA ASN A 13 0.35 6.81 15.64
C ASN A 13 -0.03 8.25 16.01
N GLY A 14 0.51 9.24 15.31
CA GLY A 14 0.38 10.66 15.61
C GLY A 14 1.61 11.27 16.30
N PHE A 15 1.38 12.34 17.06
CA PHE A 15 2.47 13.12 17.65
C PHE A 15 3.09 12.43 18.87
N TYR A 16 4.41 12.41 18.88
CA TYR A 16 5.24 12.15 20.05
C TYR A 16 5.91 13.44 20.48
N LYS A 17 5.65 13.88 21.71
CA LYS A 17 6.20 15.12 22.25
C LYS A 17 6.82 14.89 23.64
N LYS A 18 7.94 15.54 23.91
CA LYS A 18 8.67 15.46 25.18
C LYS A 18 9.03 16.85 25.66
N TRP A 19 8.82 17.14 26.95
CA TRP A 19 9.10 18.44 27.56
C TRP A 19 10.01 18.32 28.79
N THR A 20 10.77 19.39 29.07
CA THR A 20 11.53 19.55 30.32
C THR A 20 10.57 19.70 31.51
N PRO A 21 11.04 19.55 32.76
CA PRO A 21 10.22 19.86 33.94
C PRO A 21 9.66 21.30 33.93
N GLU A 22 10.39 22.24 33.36
CA GLU A 22 10.02 23.66 33.23
C GLU A 22 9.07 23.94 32.05
N GLY A 23 8.62 22.90 31.34
CA GLY A 23 7.63 23.00 30.26
C GLY A 23 8.21 23.31 28.87
N LYS A 24 9.53 23.36 28.68
CA LYS A 24 10.14 23.58 27.36
C LYS A 24 10.06 22.32 26.50
N LEU A 25 9.58 22.44 25.26
CA LEU A 25 9.53 21.32 24.30
C LEU A 25 10.95 20.91 23.87
N ILE A 26 11.29 19.64 24.06
CA ILE A 26 12.60 19.05 23.74
C ILE A 26 12.53 18.25 22.43
N LEU A 27 11.41 17.57 22.19
CA LEU A 27 11.26 16.68 21.05
C LEU A 27 9.84 16.72 20.52
N LYS A 28 9.69 16.83 19.20
CA LYS A 28 8.44 16.66 18.47
C LYS A 28 8.69 15.78 17.26
N GLN A 29 8.07 14.61 17.25
CA GLN A 29 8.14 13.64 16.16
C GLN A 29 6.73 13.18 15.80
N ILE A 30 6.55 12.65 14.60
CA ILE A 30 5.30 12.04 14.17
C ILE A 30 5.59 10.60 13.79
N TYR A 31 4.72 9.71 14.21
CA TYR A 31 4.77 8.30 13.90
C TYR A 31 3.49 7.89 13.17
N VAL A 32 3.59 6.99 12.21
CA VAL A 32 2.45 6.28 11.62
C VAL A 32 2.80 4.81 11.67
N ARG A 33 1.97 3.99 12.33
CA ARG A 33 2.23 2.55 12.53
C ARG A 33 3.67 2.28 12.99
N ASN A 34 4.10 2.91 14.09
CA ASN A 34 5.48 2.87 14.64
C ASN A 34 6.60 3.42 13.74
N THR A 35 6.31 3.84 12.52
CA THR A 35 7.32 4.39 11.61
C THR A 35 7.39 5.89 11.77
N LYS A 36 8.58 6.42 12.06
CA LYS A 36 8.79 7.88 12.13
C LYS A 36 8.65 8.51 10.74
N ILE A 37 7.79 9.51 10.62
CA ILE A 37 7.52 10.24 9.36
C ILE A 37 7.84 11.73 9.56
N SER A 38 8.29 12.40 8.50
CA SER A 38 8.51 13.86 8.53
C SER A 38 7.19 14.62 8.59
N ASN A 39 7.16 15.78 9.27
CA ASN A 39 5.94 16.61 9.34
C ASN A 39 5.40 16.96 7.95
N ARG A 40 6.28 17.27 6.99
CA ARG A 40 5.90 17.59 5.61
C ARG A 40 5.21 16.41 4.94
N LEU A 41 5.77 15.21 5.06
CA LEU A 41 5.18 14.01 4.47
C LEU A 41 3.85 13.66 5.13
N TYR A 42 3.77 13.76 6.46
CA TYR A 42 2.54 13.52 7.20
C TYR A 42 1.41 14.47 6.77
N ALA A 43 1.67 15.78 6.66
CA ALA A 43 0.68 16.74 6.18
C ALA A 43 0.19 16.42 4.76
N ARG A 44 1.10 16.03 3.85
CA ARG A 44 0.73 15.63 2.49
C ARG A 44 -0.10 14.34 2.44
N MET A 45 0.10 13.41 3.37
CA MET A 45 -0.75 12.22 3.51
C MET A 45 -2.17 12.61 3.93
N GLU A 46 -2.31 13.39 5.02
CA GLU A 46 -3.61 13.84 5.54
C GLU A 46 -4.40 14.63 4.49
N ASN A 47 -3.72 15.48 3.71
CA ASN A 47 -4.35 16.25 2.64
C ASN A 47 -4.59 15.46 1.35
N LYS A 48 -4.22 14.17 1.28
CA LYS A 48 -4.32 13.30 0.09
C LYS A 48 -3.55 13.81 -1.14
N GLU A 49 -2.46 14.53 -0.91
CA GLU A 49 -1.60 15.22 -1.91
C GLU A 49 -0.40 14.39 -2.37
N LEU A 50 -0.32 13.11 -2.00
CA LEU A 50 0.76 12.23 -2.44
C LEU A 50 0.50 11.69 -3.86
N SER A 51 1.53 11.74 -4.69
CA SER A 51 1.57 11.06 -5.99
C SER A 51 2.41 9.77 -5.91
N ALA A 52 2.26 8.88 -6.89
CA ALA A 52 3.10 7.70 -7.04
C ALA A 52 4.59 8.07 -7.18
N GLN A 53 4.89 9.17 -7.89
CA GLN A 53 6.25 9.67 -8.12
C GLN A 53 6.90 10.15 -6.82
N ASP A 54 6.12 10.74 -5.91
CA ASP A 54 6.61 11.08 -4.58
C ASP A 54 6.98 9.82 -3.80
N ILE A 55 6.10 8.81 -3.82
CA ILE A 55 6.27 7.54 -3.09
C ILE A 55 7.50 6.79 -3.59
N ILE A 56 7.70 6.69 -4.90
CA ILE A 56 8.85 6.04 -5.52
C ILE A 56 10.17 6.70 -5.08
N LYS A 57 10.20 8.01 -4.82
CA LYS A 57 11.40 8.71 -4.36
C LYS A 57 11.71 8.50 -2.87
N ILE A 58 10.78 7.98 -2.08
CA ILE A 58 10.98 7.73 -0.66
C ILE A 58 12.03 6.63 -0.49
N LYS A 59 13.13 6.93 0.22
CA LYS A 59 14.22 5.96 0.45
C LYS A 59 13.84 4.87 1.45
N ASN A 60 13.19 5.24 2.55
CA ASN A 60 12.82 4.32 3.63
C ASN A 60 11.66 3.41 3.18
N ALA A 61 11.88 2.10 3.20
CA ALA A 61 10.89 1.12 2.73
C ALA A 61 9.59 1.10 3.55
N ALA A 62 9.68 1.20 4.88
CA ALA A 62 8.50 1.24 5.75
C ALA A 62 7.63 2.47 5.48
N VAL A 63 8.26 3.65 5.34
CA VAL A 63 7.55 4.89 4.98
C VAL A 63 6.91 4.77 3.60
N ARG A 64 7.66 4.25 2.61
CA ARG A 64 7.17 4.04 1.24
C ARG A 64 5.95 3.13 1.22
N ARG A 65 5.97 2.03 1.96
CA ARG A 65 4.85 1.10 2.12
C ARG A 65 3.62 1.77 2.74
N ILE A 66 3.82 2.55 3.81
CA ILE A 66 2.72 3.30 4.45
C ILE A 66 2.06 4.25 3.46
N CYS A 67 2.85 5.01 2.71
CA CYS A 67 2.32 5.95 1.72
C CYS A 67 1.64 5.25 0.54
N LEU A 68 2.13 4.08 0.13
CA LEU A 68 1.50 3.28 -0.93
C LEU A 68 0.16 2.71 -0.49
N GLU A 69 0.06 2.22 0.75
CA GLU A 69 -1.19 1.75 1.35
C GLU A 69 -2.22 2.90 1.46
N GLU A 70 -1.77 4.11 1.81
CA GLU A 70 -2.63 5.31 1.87
C GLU A 70 -3.10 5.77 0.48
N LEU A 71 -2.23 5.74 -0.53
CA LEU A 71 -2.59 6.13 -1.89
C LEU A 71 -3.55 5.13 -2.54
N GLY A 72 -3.37 3.84 -2.22
CA GLY A 72 -4.09 2.73 -2.82
C GLY A 72 -3.55 2.32 -4.20
N TYR A 73 -3.64 1.02 -4.50
CA TYR A 73 -3.08 0.46 -5.73
C TYR A 73 -3.75 0.96 -7.00
N ALA A 74 -5.06 1.20 -6.99
CA ALA A 74 -5.77 1.70 -8.17
C ALA A 74 -5.27 3.09 -8.61
N ARG A 75 -5.12 4.03 -7.66
CA ARG A 75 -4.58 5.37 -7.93
C ARG A 75 -3.07 5.34 -8.20
N PHE A 76 -2.34 4.42 -7.59
CA PHE A 76 -0.93 4.23 -7.91
C PHE A 76 -0.75 3.76 -9.36
N LEU A 77 -1.52 2.76 -9.78
CA LEU A 77 -1.48 2.17 -11.11
C LEU A 77 -1.80 3.20 -12.22
N SER A 78 -2.71 4.15 -11.96
CA SER A 78 -3.03 5.20 -12.94
C SER A 78 -1.93 6.24 -13.14
N GLN A 79 -0.87 6.23 -12.32
CA GLN A 79 0.21 7.22 -12.33
C GLN A 79 1.57 6.63 -12.70
N VAL A 80 1.65 5.32 -12.92
CA VAL A 80 2.91 4.61 -13.21
C VAL A 80 2.81 3.79 -14.48
N GLU A 81 3.93 3.67 -15.17
CA GLU A 81 4.06 2.72 -16.27
C GLU A 81 3.98 1.29 -15.74
N HIS A 82 3.23 0.45 -16.44
CA HIS A 82 2.97 -0.92 -16.03
C HIS A 82 2.75 -1.81 -17.25
N LYS A 83 2.93 -3.12 -17.05
CA LYS A 83 2.71 -4.12 -18.09
C LYS A 83 1.65 -5.11 -17.63
N VAL A 84 0.60 -5.27 -18.43
CA VAL A 84 -0.30 -6.43 -18.30
C VAL A 84 0.46 -7.66 -18.80
N ILE A 85 0.69 -8.63 -17.92
CA ILE A 85 1.46 -9.83 -18.22
C ILE A 85 0.59 -11.06 -18.47
N ASP A 86 -0.68 -11.03 -18.04
CA ASP A 86 -1.67 -12.06 -18.36
C ASP A 86 -3.09 -11.49 -18.27
N ARG A 87 -4.03 -12.06 -19.02
CA ARG A 87 -5.47 -11.73 -18.98
C ARG A 87 -6.30 -13.01 -19.01
N ASP A 88 -7.31 -13.06 -18.16
CA ASP A 88 -8.26 -14.18 -18.11
C ASP A 88 -9.66 -13.62 -17.81
N GLY A 89 -10.51 -13.49 -18.83
CA GLY A 89 -11.82 -12.86 -18.71
C GLY A 89 -11.75 -11.42 -18.14
N GLU A 90 -12.37 -11.22 -16.98
CA GLU A 90 -12.44 -9.93 -16.26
C GLU A 90 -11.23 -9.69 -15.32
N TYR A 91 -10.20 -10.54 -15.42
CA TYR A 91 -8.98 -10.50 -14.62
C TYR A 91 -7.78 -10.05 -15.44
N GLU A 92 -7.04 -9.05 -14.95
CA GLU A 92 -5.74 -8.64 -15.51
C GLU A 92 -4.65 -8.83 -14.46
N LEU A 93 -3.59 -9.58 -14.79
CA LEU A 93 -2.38 -9.65 -13.99
C LEU A 93 -1.39 -8.61 -14.51
N ILE A 94 -0.96 -7.72 -13.62
CA ILE A 94 -0.16 -6.55 -13.95
C ILE A 94 1.16 -6.62 -13.22
N LYS A 95 2.26 -6.39 -13.93
CA LYS A 95 3.61 -6.24 -13.38
C LYS A 95 4.04 -4.77 -13.44
N ILE A 96 4.64 -4.29 -12.35
CA ILE A 96 5.20 -2.94 -12.23
C ILE A 96 6.63 -3.02 -11.70
N ASP A 97 7.60 -2.58 -12.50
CA ASP A 97 8.99 -2.39 -12.08
C ASP A 97 9.13 -0.98 -11.44
N TRP A 98 8.54 -0.82 -10.25
CA TRP A 98 8.23 0.48 -9.66
C TRP A 98 9.36 1.16 -8.87
N HIS A 99 10.33 0.40 -8.35
CA HIS A 99 11.43 0.98 -7.57
C HIS A 99 12.67 0.09 -7.60
N LYS A 100 13.85 0.69 -7.85
CA LYS A 100 15.11 -0.03 -8.07
C LYS A 100 15.64 -0.89 -6.91
N ARG A 101 15.11 -0.71 -5.69
CA ARG A 101 15.49 -1.48 -4.49
C ARG A 101 14.37 -2.38 -3.98
N GLU A 102 13.32 -2.54 -4.79
CA GLU A 102 12.16 -3.34 -4.45
C GLU A 102 12.01 -4.44 -5.50
N GLU A 103 11.42 -5.56 -5.10
CA GLU A 103 10.95 -6.53 -6.06
C GLU A 103 9.84 -5.94 -6.95
N PRO A 104 9.66 -6.46 -8.17
CA PRO A 104 8.55 -6.06 -9.02
C PRO A 104 7.21 -6.28 -8.32
N MET A 105 6.34 -5.28 -8.38
CA MET A 105 5.00 -5.39 -7.83
C MET A 105 4.11 -6.12 -8.82
N HIS A 106 3.40 -7.14 -8.34
CA HIS A 106 2.33 -7.78 -9.11
C HIS A 106 0.99 -7.39 -8.52
N LEU A 107 0.10 -6.91 -9.38
CA LEU A 107 -1.26 -6.51 -9.03
C LEU A 107 -2.24 -7.32 -9.87
N LEU A 108 -3.27 -7.87 -9.21
CA LEU A 108 -4.44 -8.43 -9.85
C LEU A 108 -5.51 -7.34 -9.90
N LYS A 109 -5.92 -6.97 -11.11
CA LYS A 109 -7.08 -6.10 -11.33
C LYS A 109 -8.28 -6.97 -11.68
N VAL A 110 -9.37 -6.77 -10.96
CA VAL A 110 -10.61 -7.56 -11.07
C VAL A 110 -11.77 -6.62 -11.31
N LYS A 111 -12.64 -6.94 -12.26
CA LYS A 111 -13.98 -6.35 -12.33
C LYS A 111 -14.96 -7.28 -11.63
N CYS A 112 -15.63 -6.79 -10.59
CA CYS A 112 -16.66 -7.56 -9.91
C CYS A 112 -17.91 -7.68 -10.80
N PRO A 113 -18.37 -8.89 -11.15
CA PRO A 113 -19.50 -9.07 -12.06
C PRO A 113 -20.82 -8.50 -11.52
N SER A 114 -21.06 -8.62 -10.20
CA SER A 114 -22.32 -8.20 -9.57
C SER A 114 -22.45 -6.70 -9.36
N THR A 115 -21.34 -5.98 -9.17
CA THR A 115 -21.35 -4.53 -8.89
C THR A 115 -20.75 -3.68 -10.01
N GLY A 116 -20.02 -4.30 -10.94
CA GLY A 116 -19.23 -3.60 -11.96
C GLY A 116 -18.00 -2.86 -11.41
N ALA A 117 -17.76 -2.90 -10.10
CA ALA A 117 -16.64 -2.21 -9.47
C ALA A 117 -15.29 -2.85 -9.82
N TYR A 118 -14.25 -2.03 -9.94
CA TYR A 118 -12.88 -2.51 -10.13
C TYR A 118 -12.13 -2.56 -8.81
N TYR A 119 -11.51 -3.71 -8.55
CA TYR A 119 -10.61 -3.94 -7.42
C TYR A 119 -9.19 -4.13 -7.93
N THR A 120 -8.20 -3.70 -7.14
CA THR A 120 -6.79 -3.89 -7.45
C THR A 120 -6.08 -4.42 -6.21
N LEU A 121 -5.66 -5.68 -6.27
CA LEU A 121 -5.11 -6.43 -5.15
C LEU A 121 -3.64 -6.73 -5.42
N ARG A 122 -2.77 -6.57 -4.42
CA ARG A 122 -1.38 -7.01 -4.53
C ARG A 122 -1.30 -8.52 -4.35
N VAL A 123 -0.58 -9.17 -5.25
CA VAL A 123 -0.36 -10.62 -5.25
C VAL A 123 1.14 -10.94 -5.27
N PRO A 124 1.57 -12.17 -4.90
CA PRO A 124 2.96 -12.56 -4.93
C PRO A 124 3.64 -12.30 -6.29
N PRO A 125 4.90 -11.84 -6.27
CA PRO A 125 5.60 -11.35 -7.46
C PRO A 125 6.09 -12.44 -8.42
N HIS A 126 5.91 -13.72 -8.05
CA HIS A 126 6.30 -14.87 -8.86
C HIS A 126 5.13 -15.45 -9.69
N MET A 127 3.95 -14.86 -9.58
CA MET A 127 2.77 -15.33 -10.31
C MET A 127 2.87 -15.04 -11.79
N LYS A 128 2.46 -16.01 -12.61
CA LYS A 128 2.57 -15.92 -14.06
C LYS A 128 1.24 -15.78 -14.78
N THR A 129 0.13 -16.08 -14.13
CA THR A 129 -1.21 -16.05 -14.74
C THR A 129 -2.24 -15.41 -13.83
N ALA A 130 -3.21 -14.69 -14.40
CA ALA A 130 -4.33 -14.09 -13.70
C ALA A 130 -5.11 -15.14 -12.89
N LYS A 131 -5.38 -16.32 -13.46
CA LYS A 131 -6.02 -17.43 -12.73
C LYS A 131 -5.27 -17.86 -11.46
N GLN A 132 -3.93 -17.89 -11.50
CA GLN A 132 -3.12 -18.19 -10.32
C GLN A 132 -3.25 -17.11 -9.25
N ALA A 133 -3.28 -15.85 -9.68
CA ALA A 133 -3.43 -14.71 -8.80
C ALA A 133 -4.80 -14.68 -8.14
N VAL A 134 -5.87 -14.93 -8.90
CA VAL A 134 -7.23 -15.03 -8.35
C VAL A 134 -7.31 -16.16 -7.32
N ALA A 135 -6.87 -17.37 -7.67
CA ALA A 135 -6.87 -18.51 -6.74
C ALA A 135 -6.16 -18.19 -5.41
N TRP A 136 -5.03 -17.49 -5.46
CA TRP A 136 -4.30 -17.07 -4.25
C TRP A 136 -5.08 -16.07 -3.39
N THR A 137 -5.87 -15.17 -3.99
CA THR A 137 -6.72 -14.26 -3.22
C THR A 137 -7.80 -14.98 -2.42
N PHE A 138 -8.18 -16.19 -2.85
CA PHE A 138 -9.06 -17.11 -2.12
C PHE A 138 -8.32 -18.14 -1.26
N HIS A 139 -7.00 -18.01 -1.09
CA HIS A 139 -6.16 -18.99 -0.40
C HIS A 139 -6.17 -20.41 -1.00
N MET A 140 -6.43 -20.53 -2.31
CA MET A 140 -6.50 -21.79 -3.05
C MET A 140 -5.33 -21.94 -4.05
N LYS A 141 -5.04 -23.17 -4.49
CA LYS A 141 -4.15 -23.40 -5.64
C LYS A 141 -4.90 -23.15 -6.95
N LYS A 142 -4.14 -22.82 -8.01
CA LYS A 142 -4.70 -22.62 -9.37
C LYS A 142 -5.57 -23.79 -9.87
N SER A 143 -5.19 -25.03 -9.55
CA SER A 143 -5.90 -26.24 -9.96
C SER A 143 -7.21 -26.45 -9.21
N GLU A 144 -7.35 -25.86 -8.02
CA GLU A 144 -8.52 -25.98 -7.15
C GLU A 144 -9.54 -24.88 -7.43
N TYR A 145 -9.13 -23.81 -8.11
CA TYR A 145 -9.98 -22.66 -8.42
C TYR A 145 -10.87 -22.88 -9.65
N ASN A 146 -12.19 -22.93 -9.44
CA ASN A 146 -13.21 -23.03 -10.46
C ASN A 146 -14.16 -21.81 -10.43
N PRO A 147 -14.09 -20.90 -11.42
CA PRO A 147 -14.90 -19.67 -11.43
C PRO A 147 -16.42 -19.88 -11.49
N ILE A 148 -16.89 -21.08 -11.86
CA ILE A 148 -18.33 -21.40 -11.94
C ILE A 148 -18.97 -21.36 -10.54
N ASP A 149 -18.19 -21.55 -9.48
CA ASP A 149 -18.68 -21.54 -8.09
C ASP A 149 -18.91 -20.11 -7.55
N GLU A 150 -18.55 -19.07 -8.31
CA GLU A 150 -18.69 -17.66 -7.93
C GLU A 150 -19.85 -16.92 -8.63
N ALA A 151 -20.59 -17.60 -9.51
CA ALA A 151 -21.72 -17.05 -10.29
C ALA A 151 -23.05 -17.24 -9.57
#